data_AF-A0AAU4AT62-F1
#
_entry.id   AF-A0AAU4AT62-F1
#
_cell.length_a   1.000
_cell.length_b   1.000
_cell.length_c   1.000
_cell.angle_alpha   90.00
_cell.angle_beta   90.00
_cell.angle_gamma   90.00
#
_symmetry.space_group_name_H-M   'P 1'
#
loop_
_entity.id
_entity.type
_entity.pdbx_description
1 polymer ?
#
loop_
_entity_poly.entity_id
_entity_poly.type
_entity_poly.pdbx_seq_one_letter_code
_entity_poly.pdbx_strand_id
1 'polypeptide(L)'
;MRFHSLPESKRYAEDEAEYVVVLERYNTVLDELFAGTDVYVITPVWTAESEVPPSPSNADYWRSLLAEDDPDPEFRTYAHLFVVRRPWQRGCIDELLRDVADDKVGGIMITDTGMRRIHHPYDGGADVLLASPEEREEMRDRHADWLSSHPAGL
;
A
#
# COMPACT_ATOMS: atom_id res chain seq x y z
N MET A 1 10.03 6.34 3.11
CA MET A 1 10.13 6.25 4.58
C MET A 1 9.12 5.24 5.06
N ARG A 2 9.33 4.64 6.24
CA ARG A 2 8.51 3.53 6.73
C ARG A 2 7.75 3.92 7.98
N PHE A 3 6.46 3.62 8.04
CA PHE A 3 5.63 3.74 9.24
C PHE A 3 5.11 2.38 9.67
N HIS A 4 5.03 2.13 10.98
CA HIS A 4 4.36 0.97 11.54
C HIS A 4 2.86 1.23 11.69
N SER A 5 2.05 0.23 11.32
CA SER A 5 0.59 0.32 11.43
C SER A 5 0.09 0.13 12.87
N LEU A 6 0.91 -0.48 13.73
CA LEU A 6 0.62 -0.65 15.16
C LEU A 6 1.76 -0.14 16.05
N PRO A 7 1.49 0.16 17.33
CA PRO A 7 2.52 0.47 18.32
C PRO A 7 3.54 -0.66 18.46
N GLU A 8 4.74 -0.31 18.96
CA GLU A 8 5.81 -1.27 19.27
C GLU A 8 6.23 -2.14 18.07
N SER A 9 5.97 -1.66 16.85
CA SER A 9 6.23 -2.39 15.61
C SER A 9 5.51 -3.75 15.55
N LYS A 10 4.38 -3.90 16.25
CA LYS A 10 3.53 -5.09 16.14
C LYS A 10 3.08 -5.27 14.68
N ARG A 11 3.15 -6.51 14.18
CA ARG A 11 2.91 -6.81 12.77
C ARG A 11 1.44 -7.00 12.41
N TYR A 12 0.72 -7.79 13.20
CA TYR A 12 -0.67 -8.17 12.91
C TYR A 12 -1.61 -7.68 14.00
N ALA A 13 -2.79 -7.24 13.60
CA ALA A 13 -3.88 -6.97 14.53
C ALA A 13 -4.50 -8.30 15.01
N GLU A 14 -4.83 -8.38 16.29
CA GLU A 14 -5.43 -9.56 16.92
C GLU A 14 -6.91 -9.33 17.28
N ASP A 15 -7.35 -8.07 17.32
CA ASP A 15 -8.71 -7.68 17.63
C ASP A 15 -9.16 -6.41 16.87
N GLU A 16 -10.45 -6.09 16.98
CA GLU A 16 -11.03 -4.91 16.32
C GLU A 16 -10.47 -3.58 16.83
N ALA A 17 -10.03 -3.50 18.09
CA ALA A 17 -9.44 -2.27 18.61
C ALA A 17 -8.09 -1.99 17.93
N GLU A 18 -7.30 -3.03 17.66
CA GLU A 18 -6.07 -2.93 16.90
C GLU A 18 -6.32 -2.61 15.42
N TYR A 19 -7.37 -3.18 14.80
CA TYR A 19 -7.75 -2.77 13.44
C TYR A 19 -8.15 -1.29 13.36
N VAL A 20 -8.82 -0.76 14.38
CA VAL A 20 -9.11 0.69 14.46
C VAL A 20 -7.81 1.49 14.44
N VAL A 21 -6.77 1.06 15.16
CA VAL A 21 -5.47 1.74 15.15
C VAL A 21 -4.77 1.63 13.80
N VAL A 22 -4.77 0.44 13.17
CA VAL A 22 -4.20 0.21 11.84
C VAL A 22 -4.84 1.13 10.80
N LEU A 23 -6.17 1.11 10.72
CA LEU A 23 -6.93 1.91 9.77
C LEU A 23 -6.77 3.40 10.06
N GLU A 24 -6.70 3.81 11.33
CA GLU A 24 -6.47 5.19 11.71
C GLU A 24 -5.12 5.69 11.21
N ARG A 25 -4.03 4.95 11.42
CA ARG A 25 -2.69 5.35 10.96
C ARG A 25 -2.61 5.40 9.44
N TYR A 26 -3.09 4.37 8.74
CA TYR A 26 -3.07 4.37 7.27
C TYR A 26 -3.90 5.52 6.69
N ASN A 27 -5.13 5.70 7.14
CA ASN A 27 -5.97 6.77 6.64
C ASN A 27 -5.41 8.16 6.97
N THR A 28 -4.75 8.33 8.11
CA THR A 28 -4.12 9.62 8.45
C THR A 28 -2.97 9.95 7.51
N VAL A 29 -2.12 8.99 7.16
CA VAL A 29 -1.09 9.21 6.13
C VAL A 29 -1.74 9.48 4.77
N LEU A 30 -2.75 8.70 4.38
CA LEU A 30 -3.43 8.87 3.09
C LEU A 30 -4.16 10.22 2.97
N ASP A 31 -4.81 10.70 4.04
CA ASP A 31 -5.44 12.02 4.09
C ASP A 31 -4.41 13.13 3.87
N GLU A 32 -3.25 13.05 4.52
CA GLU A 32 -2.20 14.04 4.31
C GLU A 32 -1.64 14.05 2.88
N LEU A 33 -1.59 12.88 2.23
CA LEU A 33 -1.08 12.77 0.87
C LEU A 33 -2.11 13.22 -0.17
N PHE A 34 -3.39 12.92 0.05
CA PHE A 34 -4.39 12.87 -1.02
C PHE A 34 -5.71 13.58 -0.73
N ALA A 35 -5.90 14.21 0.44
CA ALA A 35 -7.12 14.95 0.76
C ALA A 35 -7.48 15.96 -0.34
N GLY A 36 -8.72 15.88 -0.83
CA GLY A 36 -9.24 16.75 -1.89
C GLY A 36 -8.74 16.42 -3.30
N THR A 37 -8.08 15.28 -3.51
CA THR A 37 -7.58 14.83 -4.82
C THR A 37 -8.17 13.49 -5.24
N ASP A 38 -8.07 13.17 -6.53
CA ASP A 38 -8.25 11.81 -7.02
C ASP A 38 -6.98 10.98 -6.80
N VAL A 39 -7.16 9.71 -6.48
CA VAL A 39 -6.09 8.71 -6.35
C VAL A 39 -6.25 7.59 -7.36
N TYR A 40 -5.12 6.97 -7.71
CA TYR A 40 -5.09 5.62 -8.24
C TYR A 40 -4.85 4.63 -7.11
N VAL A 41 -5.70 3.61 -7.03
CA VAL A 41 -5.49 2.40 -6.23
C VAL A 41 -5.07 1.32 -7.20
N ILE A 42 -3.82 0.90 -7.13
CA ILE A 42 -3.21 -0.10 -8.00
C ILE A 42 -3.06 -1.40 -7.20
N THR A 43 -3.68 -2.47 -7.70
CA THR A 43 -3.68 -3.78 -7.05
C THR A 43 -3.06 -4.81 -8.01
N PRO A 44 -1.97 -5.48 -7.62
CA PRO A 44 -1.43 -6.59 -8.39
C PRO A 44 -2.24 -7.87 -8.15
N VAL A 45 -2.41 -8.65 -9.22
CA VAL A 45 -2.79 -10.07 -9.15
C VAL A 45 -1.60 -10.89 -9.63
N TRP A 46 -1.13 -11.79 -8.78
CA TRP A 46 0.05 -12.60 -9.02
C TRP A 46 -0.34 -13.96 -9.61
N THR A 47 0.31 -14.37 -10.70
CA THR A 47 0.03 -15.63 -11.42
C THR A 47 1.32 -16.24 -11.96
N ALA A 48 1.28 -17.53 -12.29
CA ALA A 48 2.36 -18.17 -13.06
C ALA A 48 2.18 -18.00 -14.59
N GLU A 49 1.01 -17.50 -15.01
CA GLU A 49 0.60 -17.44 -16.41
C GLU A 49 0.65 -16.01 -16.94
N SER A 50 0.97 -15.86 -18.24
CA SER A 50 0.97 -14.55 -18.90
C SER A 50 -0.43 -14.04 -19.26
N GLU A 51 -1.45 -14.91 -19.21
CA GLU A 51 -2.84 -14.55 -19.45
C GLU A 51 -3.37 -13.66 -18.32
N VAL A 52 -4.07 -12.59 -18.71
CA VAL A 52 -4.59 -11.62 -17.74
C VAL A 52 -5.78 -12.25 -17.02
N PRO A 53 -5.75 -12.37 -15.67
CA PRO A 53 -6.86 -12.92 -14.92
C PRO A 53 -8.07 -11.97 -14.95
N PRO A 54 -9.27 -12.44 -14.56
CA PRO A 54 -10.41 -11.57 -14.36
C PRO A 54 -10.08 -10.42 -13.40
N SER A 55 -10.60 -9.23 -13.71
CA SER A 55 -10.36 -8.06 -12.89
C SER A 55 -10.97 -8.21 -11.48
N PRO A 56 -10.21 -7.91 -10.41
CA PRO A 56 -10.78 -7.78 -9.08
C PRO A 56 -11.66 -6.51 -9.02
N SER A 57 -12.88 -6.66 -8.53
CA SER A 57 -13.76 -5.52 -8.17
C SER A 57 -14.02 -4.50 -9.28
N ASN A 58 -14.11 -4.94 -10.54
CA ASN A 58 -14.30 -4.09 -11.73
C ASN A 58 -13.21 -3.01 -11.93
N ALA A 59 -11.99 -3.27 -11.48
CA ALA A 59 -10.84 -2.42 -11.76
C ALA A 59 -10.43 -2.49 -13.25
N ASP A 60 -9.86 -1.42 -13.78
CA ASP A 60 -9.35 -1.41 -15.15
C ASP A 60 -8.01 -2.14 -15.20
N TYR A 61 -7.82 -3.01 -16.20
CA TYR A 61 -6.50 -3.58 -16.47
C TYR A 61 -5.53 -2.47 -16.90
N TRP A 62 -4.37 -2.40 -16.24
CA TRP A 62 -3.33 -1.44 -16.61
C TRP A 62 -2.22 -2.09 -17.43
N ARG A 63 -1.53 -3.09 -16.86
CA ARG A 63 -0.43 -3.81 -17.52
C ARG A 63 -0.05 -5.08 -16.79
N SER A 64 0.58 -6.01 -17.50
CA SER A 64 1.27 -7.16 -16.91
C SER A 64 2.78 -6.85 -16.80
N LEU A 65 3.40 -7.34 -15.74
CA LEU A 65 4.85 -7.34 -15.54
C LEU A 65 5.32 -8.78 -15.36
N LEU A 66 6.43 -9.16 -16.00
CA LEU A 66 7.14 -10.37 -15.63
C LEU A 66 8.00 -10.02 -14.40
N ALA A 67 7.53 -10.42 -13.23
CA ALA A 67 8.17 -10.10 -11.95
C ALA A 67 9.37 -11.00 -11.69
N GLU A 68 9.25 -12.28 -12.03
CA GLU A 68 10.32 -13.28 -11.96
C GLU A 68 10.37 -14.09 -13.26
N ASP A 69 11.49 -13.96 -13.98
CA ASP A 69 11.75 -14.67 -15.24
C ASP A 69 12.61 -15.91 -14.99
N ASP A 70 12.02 -16.92 -14.35
CA ASP A 70 12.69 -18.19 -14.15
C ASP A 70 12.79 -18.98 -15.47
N PRO A 71 13.93 -19.63 -15.76
CA PRO A 71 14.07 -20.53 -16.90
C PRO A 71 13.03 -21.65 -16.94
N ASP A 72 12.62 -22.14 -15.76
CA ASP A 72 11.52 -23.08 -15.60
C ASP A 72 10.18 -22.32 -15.58
N PRO A 73 9.30 -22.54 -16.59
CA PRO A 73 8.03 -21.83 -16.68
C PRO A 73 7.12 -21.99 -15.47
N GLU A 74 7.27 -23.06 -14.67
CA GLU A 74 6.47 -23.28 -13.46
C GLU A 74 6.79 -22.30 -12.32
N PHE A 75 8.00 -21.73 -12.33
CA PHE A 75 8.47 -20.76 -11.31
C PHE A 75 8.46 -19.31 -11.82
N ARG A 76 7.98 -19.06 -13.04
CA ARG A 76 7.77 -17.70 -13.52
C ARG A 76 6.64 -17.05 -12.74
N THR A 77 6.81 -15.78 -12.43
CA THR A 77 5.78 -14.99 -11.74
C THR A 77 5.45 -13.75 -12.54
N TYR A 78 4.17 -13.57 -12.85
CA TYR A 78 3.62 -12.35 -13.43
C TYR A 78 2.89 -11.54 -12.37
N ALA A 79 2.97 -10.22 -12.47
CA ALA A 79 2.12 -9.28 -11.75
C ALA A 79 1.20 -8.58 -12.75
N HIS A 80 -0.09 -8.87 -12.69
CA HIS A 80 -1.12 -8.19 -13.47
C HIS A 80 -1.65 -7.01 -12.65
N LEU A 81 -1.32 -5.80 -13.08
CA LEU A 81 -1.70 -4.59 -12.38
C LEU A 81 -3.09 -4.14 -12.84
N PHE A 82 -4.00 -4.02 -11.89
CA PHE A 82 -5.31 -3.41 -12.07
C PHE A 82 -5.36 -2.08 -11.34
N VAL A 83 -6.10 -1.11 -11.89
CA VAL A 83 -6.19 0.24 -11.35
C VAL A 83 -7.63 0.69 -11.22
N VAL A 84 -7.93 1.33 -10.09
CA VAL A 84 -9.17 2.10 -9.88
C VAL A 84 -8.78 3.54 -9.66
N ARG A 85 -9.39 4.45 -10.44
CA ARG A 85 -9.36 5.89 -10.15
C ARG A 85 -10.57 6.25 -9.30
N ARG A 86 -10.34 6.98 -8.22
CA ARG A 86 -11.44 7.51 -7.39
C ARG A 86 -11.07 8.80 -6.65
N PRO A 87 -12.05 9.65 -6.32
CA PRO A 87 -11.85 10.70 -5.34
C PRO A 87 -11.44 10.10 -4.00
N TRP A 88 -10.39 10.63 -3.39
CA TRP A 88 -9.99 10.21 -2.06
C TRP A 88 -11.01 10.67 -1.03
N GLN A 89 -11.45 9.72 -0.20
CA GLN A 89 -12.23 9.98 1.00
C GLN A 89 -11.71 9.03 2.09
N ARG A 90 -11.55 9.55 3.32
CA ARG A 90 -11.18 8.73 4.46
C ARG A 90 -12.13 7.53 4.58
N GLY A 91 -11.57 6.34 4.75
CA GLY A 91 -12.32 5.10 4.88
C GLY A 91 -12.73 4.44 3.56
N CYS A 92 -12.49 5.09 2.41
CA CYS A 92 -13.04 4.61 1.15
C CYS A 92 -12.47 3.28 0.66
N ILE A 93 -11.32 2.86 1.20
CA ILE A 93 -10.62 1.60 0.90
C ILE A 93 -10.31 0.78 2.16
N ASP A 94 -11.05 0.97 3.27
CA ASP A 94 -10.74 0.31 4.55
C ASP A 94 -10.77 -1.22 4.47
N GLU A 95 -11.70 -1.78 3.69
CA GLU A 95 -11.75 -3.23 3.46
C GLU A 95 -10.46 -3.74 2.82
N LEU A 96 -9.95 -3.03 1.81
CA LEU A 96 -8.68 -3.36 1.16
C LEU A 96 -7.50 -3.18 2.11
N LEU A 97 -7.46 -2.10 2.89
CA LEU A 97 -6.38 -1.86 3.87
C LEU A 97 -6.37 -2.94 4.97
N ARG A 98 -7.53 -3.44 5.36
CA ARG A 98 -7.65 -4.55 6.30
C ARG A 98 -7.13 -5.85 5.70
N ASP A 99 -7.47 -6.15 4.45
CA ASP A 99 -6.94 -7.33 3.75
C ASP A 99 -5.41 -7.25 3.56
N VAL A 100 -4.85 -6.05 3.38
CA VAL A 100 -3.40 -5.83 3.37
C VAL A 100 -2.78 -6.08 4.75
N ALA A 101 -3.41 -5.59 5.82
CA ALA A 101 -2.91 -5.79 7.18
C ALA A 101 -2.91 -7.27 7.61
N ASP A 102 -3.77 -8.09 6.98
CA ASP A 102 -3.86 -9.53 7.18
C ASP A 102 -2.99 -10.36 6.22
N ASP A 103 -2.16 -9.70 5.39
CA ASP A 103 -1.35 -10.35 4.33
C ASP A 103 -2.19 -11.17 3.33
N LYS A 104 -3.47 -10.82 3.15
CA LYS A 104 -4.34 -11.42 2.12
C LYS A 104 -4.15 -10.79 0.75
N VAL A 105 -3.80 -9.50 0.74
CA VAL A 105 -3.52 -8.73 -0.48
C VAL A 105 -2.19 -8.00 -0.29
N GLY A 106 -1.20 -8.33 -1.11
CA GLY A 106 0.14 -7.74 -1.05
C GLY A 106 0.46 -6.87 -2.26
N GLY A 107 1.37 -5.90 -2.08
CA GLY A 107 1.95 -5.12 -3.18
C GLY A 107 1.07 -4.03 -3.76
N ILE A 108 0.04 -3.58 -3.03
CA ILE A 108 -0.83 -2.50 -3.51
C ILE A 108 -0.11 -1.15 -3.43
N MET A 109 -0.46 -0.23 -4.35
CA MET A 109 0.01 1.15 -4.33
C MET A 109 -1.18 2.10 -4.36
N ILE A 110 -1.18 3.09 -3.47
CA ILE A 110 -2.09 4.23 -3.54
C ILE A 110 -1.25 5.45 -3.92
N THR A 111 -1.63 6.15 -4.98
CA THR A 111 -0.85 7.26 -5.50
C THR A 111 -1.72 8.38 -6.04
N ASP A 112 -1.19 9.62 -6.05
CA ASP A 112 -1.82 10.71 -6.78
C ASP A 112 -1.81 10.43 -8.28
N THR A 113 -2.68 11.10 -9.03
CA THR A 113 -2.77 10.86 -10.48
C THR A 113 -1.49 11.21 -11.28
N GLY A 114 -0.56 11.97 -10.69
CA GLY A 114 0.76 12.27 -11.24
C GLY A 114 1.88 11.32 -10.82
N MET A 115 1.58 10.31 -9.98
CA MET A 115 2.55 9.34 -9.45
C MET A 115 3.75 9.98 -8.71
N ARG A 116 3.51 11.09 -8.01
CA ARG A 116 4.56 11.85 -7.31
C ARG A 116 4.67 11.46 -5.84
N ARG A 117 3.57 10.97 -5.26
CA ARG A 117 3.48 10.49 -3.88
C ARG A 117 2.83 9.11 -3.90
N ILE A 118 3.43 8.18 -3.19
CA ILE A 118 2.99 6.79 -3.17
C ILE A 118 2.92 6.33 -1.71
N HIS A 119 1.80 5.74 -1.35
CA HIS A 119 1.61 4.96 -0.13
C HIS A 119 1.54 3.48 -0.52
N HIS A 120 2.48 2.69 -0.03
CA HIS A 120 2.62 1.25 -0.29
C HIS A 120 2.46 0.48 1.02
N PRO A 121 1.21 0.20 1.44
CA PRO A 121 0.94 -0.55 2.66
C PRO A 121 1.23 -2.04 2.48
N TYR A 122 1.58 -2.66 3.59
CA TYR A 122 1.77 -4.10 3.75
C TYR A 122 1.50 -4.46 5.22
N ASP A 123 1.50 -5.74 5.54
CA ASP A 123 1.27 -6.19 6.90
C ASP A 123 2.33 -5.63 7.89
N GLY A 124 1.85 -4.98 8.95
CA GLY A 124 2.69 -4.30 9.94
C GLY A 124 3.13 -2.87 9.60
N GLY A 125 2.81 -2.32 8.42
CA GLY A 125 3.17 -0.95 8.11
C GLY A 125 2.92 -0.46 6.70
N ALA A 126 3.59 0.62 6.33
CA ALA A 126 3.58 1.15 4.98
C ALA A 126 4.88 1.87 4.66
N ASP A 127 5.31 1.75 3.41
CA ASP A 127 6.34 2.60 2.84
C ASP A 127 5.69 3.79 2.11
N VAL A 128 6.16 4.98 2.42
CA VAL A 128 5.70 6.25 1.84
C VAL A 128 6.83 6.87 1.01
N LEU A 129 6.58 7.07 -0.27
CA LEU A 129 7.49 7.73 -1.21
C LEU A 129 6.95 9.14 -1.48
N LEU A 130 7.80 10.13 -1.31
CA LEU A 130 7.46 11.55 -1.44
C LEU A 130 8.36 12.23 -2.47
N ALA A 131 7.90 13.36 -2.99
CA ALA A 131 8.54 14.01 -4.13
C ALA A 131 9.86 14.70 -3.77
N SER A 132 10.07 15.03 -2.49
CA SER A 132 11.30 15.66 -2.03
C SER A 132 11.73 15.22 -0.61
N PRO A 133 13.01 15.42 -0.25
CA PRO A 133 13.49 15.19 1.11
C PRO A 133 12.79 16.06 2.15
N GLU A 134 12.41 17.29 1.81
CA GLU A 134 11.74 18.22 2.71
C GLU A 134 10.33 17.72 3.07
N GLU A 135 9.52 17.31 2.07
CA GLU A 135 8.20 16.70 2.31
C GLU A 135 8.34 15.47 3.22
N ARG A 136 9.38 14.66 2.98
CA ARG A 136 9.67 13.47 3.80
C ARG A 136 10.01 13.82 5.24
N GLU A 137 10.84 14.84 5.45
CA GLU A 137 11.24 15.28 6.79
C GLU A 137 10.05 15.82 7.58
N GLU A 138 9.24 16.67 6.96
CA GLU A 138 8.05 17.24 7.59
C GLU A 138 7.02 16.18 7.98
N MET A 139 6.83 15.15 7.15
CA MET A 139 5.93 14.05 7.48
C MET A 139 6.54 13.11 8.54
N ARG A 140 7.85 12.86 8.49
CA ARG A 140 8.55 12.08 9.51
C ARG A 140 8.40 12.72 10.89
N ASP A 141 8.61 14.03 10.99
CA ASP A 141 8.57 14.76 12.26
C ASP A 141 7.17 14.80 12.87
N ARG A 142 6.12 14.84 12.05
CA ARG A 142 4.72 14.77 12.52
C ARG A 142 4.34 13.41 13.09
N HIS A 143 4.97 12.34 12.62
CA HIS A 143 4.62 10.96 12.94
C HIS A 143 5.80 10.16 13.50
N ALA A 144 6.68 10.83 14.25
CA ALA A 144 7.91 10.25 14.76
C ALA A 144 7.66 8.99 15.63
N ASP A 145 6.56 8.98 16.38
CA ASP A 145 6.17 7.86 17.26
C ASP A 145 5.71 6.61 16.49
N TRP A 146 5.56 6.68 15.17
CA TRP A 146 5.16 5.55 14.32
C TRP A 146 6.34 4.92 13.59
N LEU A 147 7.53 5.49 13.72
CA LEU A 147 8.76 5.00 13.11
C LEU A 147 9.38 3.90 13.97
N SER A 148 10.20 3.05 13.36
CA SER A 148 11.03 2.12 14.12
C SER A 148 11.98 2.89 15.04
N SER A 149 12.08 2.45 16.29
CA SER A 149 13.13 2.90 17.22
C SER A 149 14.50 2.31 16.89
N HIS A 150 14.56 1.32 15.99
CA HIS A 150 15.80 0.69 15.57
C HIS A 150 16.63 1.65 14.72
N PRO A 151 17.96 1.79 14.96
CA PRO A 151 18.82 2.72 14.22
C PRO A 151 18.85 2.50 12.69
N ALA A 152 18.55 1.28 12.25
CA ALA A 152 18.47 0.92 10.83
C ALA A 152 17.09 1.19 10.19
N GLY A 153 16.11 1.64 10.96
CA GLY A 153 14.72 1.84 10.49
C GLY A 153 13.98 0.53 10.18
N LEU A 154 14.41 -0.57 10.79
CA LEU A 154 13.82 -1.92 10.66
C LEU A 154 12.84 -2.22 11.78
#